data_AF-A0A0F5ISY5-F1
#
_entry.id   AF-A0A0F5ISY5-F1
#
_cell.length_a   1.000
_cell.length_b   1.000
_cell.length_c   1.000
_cell.angle_alpha   90.00
_cell.angle_beta   90.00
_cell.angle_gamma   90.00
#
_symmetry.space_group_name_H-M   'P 1'
#
loop_
_entity.id
_entity.type
_entity.pdbx_description
1 polymer ?
#
loop_
_entity_poly.entity_id
_entity_poly.type
_entity_poly.pdbx_seq_one_letter_code
_entity_poly.pdbx_strand_id
1 'polypeptide(L)'
;MQEVSKIACVNAAGFVQEFRIVWQGGKSDLSERYPNPQSRTIDLTRYNIPDGTEVWVEVHAILGKTKQASKHVRFSRNSSAAATYRTTGTTLFFNIGLEG
;
A
#
# COMPACT_ATOMS: atom_id res chain seq x y z
N MET A 1 -7.17 6.81 13.82
CA MET A 1 -6.75 6.26 12.53
C MET A 1 -6.29 7.43 11.67
N GLN A 2 -5.13 7.33 11.01
CA GLN A 2 -4.57 8.44 10.23
C GLN A 2 -5.42 8.72 8.98
N GLU A 3 -5.65 10.00 8.67
CA GLU A 3 -6.36 10.43 7.45
C GLU A 3 -5.38 10.81 6.35
N VAL A 4 -5.52 10.21 5.17
CA VAL A 4 -4.54 10.36 4.08
C VAL A 4 -5.21 10.51 2.72
N SER A 5 -4.53 11.20 1.80
CA SER A 5 -4.91 11.27 0.38
C SER A 5 -3.99 10.43 -0.51
N LYS A 6 -2.85 9.99 0.02
CA LYS A 6 -1.84 9.22 -0.72
C LYS A 6 -1.32 8.06 0.12
N ILE A 7 -0.92 7.00 -0.54
CA ILE A 7 -0.25 5.87 0.11
C ILE A 7 1.05 5.56 -0.63
N ALA A 8 2.15 5.56 0.10
CA ALA A 8 3.44 5.07 -0.35
C ALA A 8 3.65 3.64 0.17
N CYS A 9 4.26 2.79 -0.63
CA CYS A 9 4.72 1.47 -0.22
C CYS A 9 6.22 1.30 -0.54
N VAL A 10 7.04 1.19 0.50
CA VAL A 10 8.48 1.00 0.43
C VAL A 10 8.79 -0.49 0.39
N ASN A 11 9.63 -0.90 -0.57
CA ASN A 11 10.19 -2.24 -0.60
C ASN A 11 11.50 -2.26 0.19
N ALA A 12 11.50 -2.88 1.36
CA ALA A 12 12.70 -3.21 2.11
C ALA A 12 12.84 -4.74 2.30
N ALA A 13 12.28 -5.51 1.36
CA ALA A 13 12.27 -6.96 1.39
C ALA A 13 13.24 -7.55 0.35
N GLY A 14 13.55 -8.84 0.46
CA GLY A 14 14.50 -9.54 -0.41
C GLY A 14 13.96 -9.92 -1.80
N PHE A 15 12.95 -9.21 -2.32
CA PHE A 15 12.27 -9.55 -3.58
C PHE A 15 11.82 -8.31 -4.34
N VAL A 16 11.52 -8.47 -5.63
CA VAL A 16 10.79 -7.47 -6.42
C VAL A 16 9.32 -7.53 -6.03
N GLN A 17 8.67 -6.38 -5.81
CA GLN A 17 7.25 -6.32 -5.47
C GLN A 17 6.48 -5.41 -6.42
N GLU A 18 5.18 -5.60 -6.46
CA GLU A 18 4.19 -4.63 -6.93
C GLU A 18 3.10 -4.54 -5.87
N PHE A 19 2.43 -3.40 -5.76
CA PHE A 19 1.38 -3.22 -4.76
C PHE A 19 0.17 -2.50 -5.32
N ARG A 20 -0.97 -2.68 -4.67
CA ARG A 20 -2.19 -1.91 -4.91
C ARG A 20 -2.84 -1.52 -3.60
N ILE A 21 -3.71 -0.53 -3.69
CA ILE A 21 -4.60 -0.12 -2.60
C ILE A 21 -5.94 -0.86 -2.73
N VAL A 22 -6.42 -1.37 -1.60
CA VAL A 22 -7.70 -2.06 -1.43
C VAL A 22 -8.57 -1.24 -0.47
N TRP A 23 -9.88 -1.23 -0.73
CA TRP A 23 -10.90 -0.59 0.12
C TRP A 23 -12.21 -1.35 0.06
N GLN A 24 -13.13 -1.03 0.97
CA GLN A 24 -14.49 -1.58 0.93
C GLN A 24 -15.21 -1.08 -0.32
N GLY A 25 -15.42 -1.98 -1.29
CA GLY A 25 -16.05 -1.67 -2.58
C GLY A 25 -15.09 -1.61 -3.77
N GLY A 26 -13.79 -1.86 -3.59
CA GLY A 26 -12.90 -1.90 -4.75
C GLY A 26 -11.42 -2.06 -4.45
N LYS A 27 -10.64 -2.00 -5.52
CA LYS A 27 -9.19 -2.03 -5.51
C LYS A 27 -8.66 -1.21 -6.68
N SER A 28 -7.51 -0.63 -6.47
CA SER A 28 -6.77 0.05 -7.53
C SER A 28 -6.06 -0.94 -8.46
N ASP A 29 -5.59 -0.43 -9.58
CA ASP A 29 -4.61 -1.13 -10.41
C ASP A 29 -3.32 -1.39 -9.62
N LEU A 30 -2.60 -2.42 -10.05
CA LEU A 30 -1.27 -2.69 -9.53
C LEU A 30 -0.31 -1.57 -9.94
N SER A 31 0.59 -1.22 -9.03
CA SER A 31 1.77 -0.45 -9.38
C SER A 31 2.62 -1.20 -10.39
N GLU A 32 3.54 -0.48 -11.02
CA GLU A 32 4.69 -1.13 -11.65
C GLU A 32 5.46 -1.99 -10.63
N ARG A 33 6.24 -2.94 -11.14
CA ARG A 33 7.17 -3.74 -10.33
C ARG A 33 8.37 -2.91 -9.92
N TYR A 34 8.80 -3.04 -8.67
CA TYR A 34 9.93 -2.30 -8.14
C TYR A 34 10.76 -3.15 -7.14
N PRO A 35 12.10 -3.18 -7.29
CA PRO A 35 13.00 -3.88 -6.38
C PRO A 35 13.21 -3.11 -5.08
N ASN A 36 13.79 -3.77 -4.07
CA ASN A 36 14.38 -3.12 -2.91
C ASN A 36 15.61 -2.28 -3.32
N PRO A 37 15.84 -1.06 -2.80
CA PRO A 37 15.09 -0.33 -1.76
C PRO A 37 14.09 0.72 -2.28
N GLN A 38 13.43 0.46 -3.41
CA GLN A 38 12.56 1.47 -4.03
C GLN A 38 11.19 1.56 -3.35
N SER A 39 10.52 2.69 -3.59
CA SER A 39 9.12 2.90 -3.20
C SER A 39 8.28 3.30 -4.40
N ARG A 40 6.97 3.12 -4.25
CA ARG A 40 5.96 3.64 -5.19
C ARG A 40 4.82 4.25 -4.39
N THR A 41 4.22 5.30 -4.95
CA THR A 41 3.15 6.05 -4.32
C THR A 41 1.93 6.05 -5.21
N ILE A 42 0.78 5.74 -4.62
CA ILE A 42 -0.52 5.80 -5.27
C ILE A 42 -1.28 6.97 -4.66
N ASP A 43 -1.66 7.91 -5.51
CA ASP A 43 -2.62 8.96 -5.15
C ASP A 43 -4.02 8.33 -5.10
N LEU A 44 -4.72 8.50 -3.97
CA LEU A 44 -6.05 7.94 -3.78
C LEU A 44 -7.14 8.83 -4.37
N THR A 45 -6.85 10.12 -4.54
CA THR A 45 -7.82 11.12 -5.01
C THR A 45 -8.25 10.87 -6.45
N ARG A 46 -7.45 10.12 -7.22
CA ARG A 46 -7.76 9.69 -8.60
C ARG A 46 -8.82 8.58 -8.68
N TYR A 47 -9.19 7.98 -7.56
CA TYR A 47 -10.25 6.97 -7.49
C TYR A 47 -11.52 7.54 -6.89
N ASN A 48 -12.66 6.93 -7.22
CA ASN A 48 -13.96 7.28 -6.66
C ASN A 48 -14.18 6.63 -5.28
N ILE A 49 -13.24 6.85 -4.36
CA ILE A 49 -13.33 6.38 -2.97
C ILE A 49 -14.10 7.44 -2.16
N PRO A 50 -15.15 7.07 -1.40
CA PRO A 50 -15.81 8.00 -0.49
C PRO A 50 -14.88 8.43 0.65
N ASP A 51 -14.94 9.71 1.03
CA ASP A 51 -14.25 10.20 2.23
C ASP A 51 -14.66 9.41 3.46
N GLY A 52 -13.69 9.11 4.32
CA GLY A 52 -13.89 8.28 5.51
C GLY A 52 -13.77 6.77 5.27
N THR A 53 -13.59 6.32 4.03
CA THR A 53 -13.40 4.89 3.71
C THR A 53 -12.06 4.38 4.23
N GLU A 54 -12.07 3.20 4.85
CA GLU A 54 -10.83 2.50 5.19
C GLU A 54 -10.14 1.95 3.95
N VAL A 55 -8.84 2.21 3.86
CA VAL A 55 -7.99 1.79 2.76
C VAL A 55 -6.72 1.14 3.32
N TRP A 56 -6.19 0.14 2.61
CA TRP A 56 -4.97 -0.57 2.99
C TRP A 56 -4.20 -1.08 1.78
N VAL A 57 -2.96 -1.51 2.02
CA VAL A 57 -2.07 -2.00 0.97
C VAL A 57 -2.21 -3.51 0.81
N GLU A 58 -2.23 -3.97 -0.44
CA GLU A 58 -1.96 -5.34 -0.84
C GLU A 58 -0.66 -5.40 -1.64
N VAL A 59 0.31 -6.21 -1.19
CA VAL A 59 1.59 -6.42 -1.85
C VAL A 59 1.60 -7.79 -2.51
N HIS A 60 2.03 -7.85 -3.75
CA HIS A 60 2.39 -9.07 -4.45
C HIS A 60 3.92 -9.18 -4.55
N ALA A 61 4.48 -10.20 -3.90
CA ALA A 61 5.87 -10.58 -4.08
C ALA A 61 6.03 -11.34 -5.40
N ILE A 62 6.88 -10.86 -6.30
CA ILE A 62 7.11 -11.52 -7.60
C ILE A 62 7.76 -12.89 -7.36
N LEU A 63 7.18 -13.93 -7.98
CA LEU A 63 7.49 -15.35 -7.73
C LEU A 63 7.15 -15.82 -6.30
N GLY A 64 6.35 -15.06 -5.56
CA GLY A 64 6.00 -15.30 -4.18
C GLY A 64 4.51 -15.22 -3.90
N LYS A 65 4.19 -14.85 -2.66
CA LYS A 65 2.81 -14.73 -2.19
C LYS A 65 2.30 -13.29 -2.31
N THR A 66 0.97 -13.16 -2.33
CA THR A 66 0.28 -11.89 -2.12
C THR A 66 -0.16 -11.80 -0.66
N LYS A 67 0.02 -10.63 -0.03
CA LYS A 67 -0.45 -10.36 1.33
C LYS A 67 -1.06 -8.97 1.43
N GLN A 68 -2.04 -8.82 2.31
CA GLN A 68 -2.64 -7.54 2.66
C GLN A 68 -2.08 -7.05 3.99
N ALA A 69 -1.94 -5.73 4.12
CA ALA A 69 -1.56 -5.10 5.38
C ALA A 69 -2.70 -5.25 6.40
N SER A 70 -2.36 -5.57 7.64
CA SER A 70 -3.34 -5.68 8.73
C SER A 70 -3.75 -4.33 9.31
N LYS A 71 -2.98 -3.27 9.05
CA LYS A 71 -3.26 -1.91 9.50
C LYS A 71 -3.89 -1.11 8.37
N HIS A 72 -5.03 -0.50 8.65
CA HIS A 72 -5.76 0.35 7.71
C HIS A 72 -5.56 1.82 8.06
N VAL A 73 -5.69 2.67 7.04
CA VAL A 73 -5.75 4.13 7.18
C VAL A 73 -7.07 4.63 6.59
N ARG A 74 -7.46 5.85 6.93
CA ARG A 74 -8.71 6.43 6.46
C ARG A 74 -8.44 7.35 5.28
N PHE A 75 -9.16 7.15 4.17
CA PHE A 75 -9.08 8.08 3.05
C PHE A 75 -9.78 9.40 3.39
N SER A 76 -9.11 10.50 3.10
CA SER A 76 -9.68 11.85 3.11
C SER A 76 -9.12 12.62 1.92
N ARG A 77 -9.98 13.02 0.99
CA ARG A 77 -9.63 13.75 -0.23
C ARG A 77 -9.01 15.12 0.08
N ASN A 78 -9.39 15.70 1.22
CA ASN A 78 -8.86 16.99 1.69
C ASN A 78 -7.59 16.84 2.55
N SER A 79 -7.15 15.61 2.87
CA SER A 79 -5.91 15.42 3.61
C SER A 79 -4.70 15.68 2.71
N SER A 80 -3.68 16.36 3.23
CA SER A 80 -2.37 16.51 2.58
C SER A 80 -1.39 15.39 2.97
N ALA A 81 -1.78 14.52 3.91
CA ALA A 81 -0.90 13.48 4.45
C ALA A 81 -0.81 12.26 3.53
N ALA A 82 0.35 11.61 3.55
CA ALA A 82 0.60 10.33 2.93
C ALA A 82 0.89 9.27 4.02
N ALA A 83 0.24 8.11 3.93
CA ALA A 83 0.60 6.96 4.74
C ALA A 83 1.73 6.19 4.06
N THR A 84 2.71 5.73 4.84
CA THR A 84 3.81 4.93 4.31
C THR A 84 3.71 3.52 4.86
N TYR A 85 3.60 2.54 3.97
CA TYR A 85 3.75 1.13 4.33
C TYR A 85 5.16 0.67 3.97
N ARG A 86 5.75 -0.19 4.79
CA ARG A 86 7.05 -0.82 4.54
C ARG A 86 6.90 -2.34 4.48
N THR A 87 7.33 -2.91 3.37
CA THR A 87 7.45 -4.36 3.20
C THR A 87 8.83 -4.82 3.66
N THR A 88 8.90 -5.81 4.53
CA THR A 88 10.17 -6.41 5.02
C THR A 88 10.09 -7.93 5.01
N GLY A 89 11.24 -8.61 4.94
CA GLY A 89 11.32 -10.07 4.96
C GLY A 89 11.73 -10.69 3.62
N THR A 90 11.33 -11.94 3.39
CA THR A 90 11.70 -12.74 2.20
C THR A 90 10.46 -13.12 1.39
N THR A 91 10.67 -13.60 0.17
CA THR A 91 9.61 -13.89 -0.82
C THR A 91 8.47 -14.76 -0.27
N LEU A 92 8.77 -15.72 0.62
CA LEU A 92 7.79 -16.63 1.23
C LEU A 92 7.29 -16.15 2.61
N PHE A 93 8.06 -15.31 3.30
CA PHE A 93 7.80 -14.83 4.65
C PHE A 93 8.09 -13.34 4.73
N PHE A 94 7.09 -12.52 4.40
CA PHE A 94 7.18 -11.08 4.50
C PHE A 94 6.06 -10.47 5.33
N ASN A 95 6.32 -9.27 5.83
CA ASN A 95 5.39 -8.45 6.58
C ASN A 95 5.21 -7.10 5.89
N ILE A 96 4.04 -6.47 6.10
CA ILE A 96 3.71 -5.14 5.61
C ILE A 96 3.32 -4.31 6.83
N GLY A 97 4.23 -3.44 7.27
CA GLY A 97 4.02 -2.54 8.40
C GLY A 97 3.55 -1.17 7.93
N LEU A 98 2.58 -0.57 8.63
CA LEU A 98 2.29 0.86 8.50
C LEU A 98 3.32 1.63 9.33
N GLU A 99 4.02 2.57 8.72
CA GLU A 99 4.91 3.51 9.39
C GLU A 99 4.11 4.71 9.89
N GLY A 100 4.26 5.03 11.17
CA GLY A 100 3.57 6.10 11.86
C GLY A 100 4.14 6.30 13.25
#